data_AF-A0A2G8RRI8-F1
#
_entry.id   AF-A0A2G8RRI8-F1
#
_cell.length_a   1.000
_cell.length_b   1.000
_cell.length_c   1.000
_cell.angle_alpha   90.00
_cell.angle_beta   90.00
_cell.angle_gamma   90.00
#
_symmetry.space_group_name_H-M   'P 1'
#
loop_
_entity.id
_entity.type
_entity.pdbx_description
1 polymer ?
#
loop_
_entity_poly.entity_id
_entity_poly.type
_entity_poly.pdbx_seq_one_letter_code
_entity_poly.pdbx_strand_id
1 'polypeptide(L)'
;MLAPNEAFCVSSLAALREVNSLKSSMTKTVAEATLNSFVAKGWLMKSRRGRYSLSTRTVLELQTYLRTTYENEVIECTICMELVTRGTGCFTPHCKTRMHTHCFNHYRRRNNACPSCKEDWTAGNNLTKLRPVGEAAFREGQDQRRRARRRSTEEQEDGEGDEEEDAEPDGSQEQEQDGGVKEEPPSQPNGRGKGKRRAAPVEEVDDEDTPPPRTQQRRSSRRG
;
A
#
# COMPACT_ATOMS: atom_id res chain seq x y z
N MET A 1 7.61 -6.06 -9.59
CA MET A 1 6.43 -5.31 -9.14
C MET A 1 6.81 -3.96 -8.53
N LEU A 2 6.71 -2.89 -9.33
CA LEU A 2 7.02 -1.50 -9.01
C LEU A 2 5.98 -0.87 -8.08
N ALA A 3 4.75 -1.38 -8.06
CA ALA A 3 3.69 -0.97 -7.13
C ALA A 3 3.42 -2.08 -6.10
N PRO A 4 4.13 -2.11 -4.94
CA PRO A 4 3.87 -3.09 -3.89
C PRO A 4 2.41 -3.08 -3.47
N ASN A 5 1.81 -4.28 -3.41
CA ASN A 5 0.41 -4.48 -3.06
C ASN A 5 -0.55 -3.65 -3.94
N GLU A 6 -0.15 -3.32 -5.16
CA GLU A 6 -0.97 -2.54 -6.11
C GLU A 6 -1.37 -1.16 -5.54
N ALA A 7 -0.52 -0.59 -4.68
CA ALA A 7 -0.83 0.65 -3.98
C ALA A 7 -0.75 1.89 -4.88
N PHE A 8 0.01 1.84 -6.00
CA PHE A 8 0.21 2.92 -6.98
C PHE A 8 0.40 4.33 -6.38
N CYS A 9 1.05 4.39 -5.21
CA CYS A 9 1.35 5.64 -4.54
C CYS A 9 2.62 5.55 -3.69
N VAL A 10 3.27 6.68 -3.49
CA VAL A 10 4.56 6.81 -2.82
C VAL A 10 4.45 7.91 -1.76
N SER A 11 4.99 7.69 -0.56
CA SER A 11 5.00 8.73 0.47
C SER A 11 5.92 9.90 0.10
N SER A 12 5.64 11.09 0.63
CA SER A 12 6.47 12.27 0.37
C SER A 12 7.94 12.03 0.75
N LEU A 13 8.18 11.38 1.88
CA LEU A 13 9.52 10.99 2.32
C LEU A 13 10.22 10.04 1.35
N ALA A 14 9.51 9.05 0.80
CA ALA A 14 10.08 8.14 -0.18
C ALA A 14 10.40 8.88 -1.50
N ALA A 15 9.48 9.73 -1.98
CA ALA A 15 9.70 10.52 -3.19
C ALA A 15 10.93 11.44 -3.07
N LEU A 16 11.15 12.08 -1.92
CA LEU A 16 12.29 12.96 -1.69
C LEU A 16 13.63 12.23 -1.54
N ARG A 17 13.62 10.94 -1.25
CA ARG A 17 14.85 10.13 -1.23
C ARG A 17 15.30 9.76 -2.63
N GLU A 18 14.40 9.72 -3.61
CA GLU A 18 14.76 9.43 -5.01
C GLU A 18 15.68 10.50 -5.61
N VAL A 19 15.78 11.67 -4.98
CA VAL A 19 16.74 12.72 -5.34
C VAL A 19 18.18 12.20 -5.41
N ASN A 20 18.55 11.26 -4.54
CA ASN A 20 19.88 10.67 -4.52
C ASN A 20 20.15 9.73 -5.71
N SER A 21 19.10 9.29 -6.41
CA SER A 21 19.17 8.41 -7.58
C SER A 21 19.13 9.17 -8.91
N LEU A 22 19.02 10.50 -8.86
CA LEU A 22 18.97 11.33 -10.06
C LEU A 22 20.38 11.53 -10.62
N LYS A 23 20.49 11.49 -11.95
CA LYS A 23 21.75 11.81 -12.66
C LYS A 23 22.17 13.28 -12.45
N SER A 24 21.20 14.17 -12.28
CA SER A 24 21.44 15.57 -11.94
C SER A 24 21.31 15.79 -10.43
N SER A 25 22.25 16.53 -9.86
CA SER A 25 22.16 16.93 -8.45
C SER A 25 21.02 17.93 -8.26
N MET A 26 20.13 17.63 -7.32
CA MET A 26 19.02 18.48 -6.90
C MET A 26 18.94 18.43 -5.37
N THR A 27 18.61 19.54 -4.70
CA THR A 27 18.38 19.52 -3.24
C THR A 27 16.98 19.02 -2.92
N LYS A 28 16.77 18.50 -1.70
CA LYS A 28 15.44 18.05 -1.25
C LYS A 28 14.40 19.16 -1.30
N THR A 29 14.78 20.40 -0.97
CA THR A 29 13.88 21.57 -1.06
C THR A 29 13.43 21.85 -2.49
N VAL A 30 14.33 21.75 -3.48
CA VAL A 30 13.97 21.91 -4.89
C VAL A 30 13.10 20.75 -5.37
N ALA A 31 13.37 19.53 -4.89
CA ALA A 31 12.53 18.36 -5.18
C ALA A 31 11.11 18.52 -4.64
N GLU A 32 10.94 19.02 -3.41
CA GLU A 32 9.63 19.34 -2.84
C GLU A 32 8.87 20.37 -3.68
N ALA A 33 9.54 21.47 -4.06
CA ALA A 33 8.95 22.50 -4.92
C ALA A 33 8.53 21.91 -6.29
N THR A 34 9.33 21.02 -6.85
CA THR A 34 9.05 20.34 -8.12
C THR A 34 7.86 19.40 -8.00
N LEU A 35 7.78 18.60 -6.94
CA LEU A 35 6.62 17.74 -6.65
C LEU A 35 5.34 18.57 -6.49
N ASN A 36 5.41 19.71 -5.78
CA ASN A 36 4.29 20.63 -5.66
C ASN A 36 3.88 21.21 -7.02
N SER A 37 4.84 21.54 -7.90
CA SER A 37 4.57 21.99 -9.27
C SER A 37 3.88 20.91 -10.11
N PHE A 38 4.28 19.65 -9.99
CA PHE A 38 3.59 18.54 -10.65
C PHE A 38 2.16 18.36 -10.16
N VAL A 39 1.91 18.55 -8.86
CA VAL A 39 0.54 18.53 -8.33
C VAL A 39 -0.27 19.70 -8.86
N ALA A 40 0.28 20.93 -8.82
CA ALA A 40 -0.40 22.13 -9.30
C ALA A 40 -0.75 22.07 -10.80
N LYS A 41 0.14 21.48 -11.62
CA LYS A 41 -0.09 21.27 -13.06
C LYS A 41 -0.97 20.06 -13.37
N GLY A 42 -1.40 19.32 -12.35
CA GLY A 42 -2.29 18.18 -12.46
C GLY A 42 -1.62 16.91 -12.98
N TRP A 43 -0.31 16.75 -12.85
CA TRP A 43 0.40 15.50 -13.19
C TRP A 43 0.37 14.49 -12.03
N LEU A 44 0.44 14.99 -10.80
CA LEU A 44 0.35 14.15 -9.60
C LEU A 44 -0.85 14.57 -8.77
N MET A 45 -1.36 13.64 -7.97
CA MET A 45 -2.27 13.93 -6.88
C MET A 45 -1.52 13.71 -5.57
N LYS A 46 -1.72 14.61 -4.61
CA LYS A 46 -1.22 14.44 -3.23
C LYS A 46 -2.39 14.17 -2.31
N SER A 47 -2.37 13.04 -1.64
CA SER A 47 -3.40 12.69 -0.65
C SER A 47 -3.19 13.46 0.66
N ARG A 48 -4.24 13.50 1.50
CA ARG A 48 -4.14 14.05 2.87
C ARG A 48 -3.13 13.31 3.74
N ARG A 49 -2.82 12.05 3.39
CA ARG A 49 -1.78 11.23 4.05
C ARG A 49 -0.37 11.54 3.54
N GLY A 50 -0.21 12.58 2.72
CA GLY A 50 1.08 12.98 2.17
C GLY A 50 1.66 11.98 1.16
N ARG A 51 0.81 11.24 0.44
CA ARG A 51 1.25 10.30 -0.60
C ARG A 51 0.95 10.86 -1.99
N TYR A 52 1.86 10.64 -2.92
CA TYR A 52 1.72 11.00 -4.32
C TYR A 52 1.22 9.80 -5.13
N SER A 53 0.29 10.04 -6.04
CA SER A 53 -0.18 9.09 -7.05
C SER A 53 -0.32 9.78 -8.40
N LEU A 54 -0.40 8.99 -9.48
CA LEU A 54 -0.66 9.55 -10.82
C LEU A 54 -2.05 10.16 -10.85
N SER A 55 -2.17 11.35 -11.43
CA SER A 55 -3.47 11.96 -11.72
C SER A 55 -4.15 11.29 -12.91
N THR A 56 -5.44 11.59 -13.10
CA THR A 56 -6.17 11.19 -14.31
C THR A 56 -5.53 11.73 -15.58
N ARG A 57 -5.04 12.98 -15.55
CA ARG A 57 -4.34 13.61 -16.68
C ARG A 57 -3.15 12.78 -17.11
N THR A 58 -2.30 12.38 -16.16
CA THR A 58 -1.10 11.59 -16.45
C THR A 58 -1.43 10.21 -17.00
N VAL A 59 -2.46 9.56 -16.46
CA VAL A 59 -2.90 8.25 -16.98
C VAL A 59 -3.37 8.36 -18.43
N LEU A 60 -4.10 9.41 -18.79
CA LEU A 60 -4.60 9.61 -20.15
C LEU A 60 -3.49 10.04 -21.12
N GLU A 61 -2.70 11.06 -20.75
CA GLU A 61 -1.69 11.62 -21.64
C GLU A 61 -0.49 10.68 -21.83
N LEU A 62 -0.09 9.94 -20.80
CA LEU A 62 1.05 9.03 -20.85
C LEU A 62 0.65 7.56 -21.02
N GLN A 63 -0.62 7.27 -21.37
CA GLN A 63 -1.15 5.92 -21.44
C GLN A 63 -0.28 4.99 -22.28
N THR A 64 0.05 5.41 -23.51
CA THR A 64 0.86 4.62 -24.44
C THR A 64 2.23 4.33 -23.86
N TYR A 65 2.91 5.35 -23.33
CA TYR A 65 4.22 5.21 -22.71
C TYR A 65 4.20 4.25 -21.52
N LEU A 66 3.18 4.35 -20.66
CA LEU A 66 3.04 3.48 -19.49
C LEU A 66 2.85 2.02 -19.91
N ARG A 67 2.01 1.75 -20.90
CA ARG A 67 1.76 0.39 -21.40
C ARG A 67 2.98 -0.22 -22.07
N THR A 68 3.70 0.53 -22.90
CA THR A 68 4.86 -0.01 -23.65
C THR A 68 6.10 -0.16 -22.77
N THR A 69 6.35 0.78 -21.85
CA THR A 69 7.56 0.77 -21.04
C THR A 69 7.43 -0.15 -19.82
N TYR A 70 6.21 -0.30 -19.30
CA TYR A 70 5.95 -0.99 -18.04
C TYR A 70 4.89 -2.09 -18.18
N GLU A 71 4.87 -2.80 -19.30
CA GLU A 71 3.87 -3.83 -19.64
C GLU A 71 3.60 -4.82 -18.49
N ASN A 72 4.67 -5.31 -17.84
CA ASN A 72 4.59 -6.28 -16.74
C ASN A 72 4.12 -5.70 -15.39
N GLU A 73 3.96 -4.37 -15.32
CA GLU A 73 3.69 -3.61 -14.09
C GLU A 73 2.35 -2.86 -14.16
N VAL A 74 1.81 -2.69 -15.37
CA VAL A 74 0.51 -2.10 -15.61
C VAL A 74 -0.60 -3.10 -15.29
N ILE A 75 -1.65 -2.59 -14.66
CA ILE A 75 -2.87 -3.35 -14.38
C ILE A 75 -3.99 -2.78 -15.22
N GLU A 76 -4.76 -3.65 -15.85
CA GLU A 76 -5.90 -3.27 -16.68
C GLU A 76 -7.23 -3.64 -16.04
N CYS A 77 -8.25 -2.83 -16.32
CA CYS A 77 -9.60 -3.10 -15.88
C CYS A 77 -10.21 -4.21 -16.73
N THR A 78 -10.76 -5.25 -16.11
CA THR A 78 -11.42 -6.34 -16.85
C THR A 78 -12.73 -5.93 -17.54
N ILE A 79 -13.23 -4.72 -17.34
CA ILE A 79 -14.50 -4.22 -17.91
C ILE A 79 -14.26 -3.28 -19.07
N CYS A 80 -13.44 -2.23 -18.87
CA CYS A 80 -13.16 -1.24 -19.92
C CYS A 80 -11.80 -1.41 -20.59
N MET A 81 -10.97 -2.37 -20.15
CA MET A 81 -9.61 -2.63 -20.68
C MET A 81 -8.65 -1.43 -20.57
N GLU A 82 -8.98 -0.49 -19.67
CA GLU A 82 -8.16 0.69 -19.39
C GLU A 82 -7.30 0.53 -18.14
N LEU A 83 -6.20 1.29 -18.09
CA LEU A 83 -5.21 1.25 -17.02
C LEU A 83 -5.84 1.61 -15.66
N VAL A 84 -5.60 0.77 -14.64
CA VAL A 84 -6.12 0.92 -13.27
C VAL A 84 -5.01 1.31 -12.31
N THR A 85 -5.05 2.54 -11.81
CA THR A 85 -4.24 2.97 -10.66
C THR A 85 -5.03 3.03 -9.35
N ARG A 86 -6.37 2.98 -9.43
CA ARG A 86 -7.28 3.00 -8.28
C ARG A 86 -8.53 2.19 -8.57
N GLY A 87 -8.93 1.37 -7.61
CA GLY A 87 -10.10 0.52 -7.77
C GLY A 87 -10.19 -0.63 -6.79
N THR A 88 -10.76 -1.73 -7.26
CA THR A 88 -11.05 -2.92 -6.48
C THR A 88 -10.71 -4.18 -7.27
N GLY A 89 -10.10 -5.14 -6.61
CA GLY A 89 -9.73 -6.44 -7.11
C GLY A 89 -10.44 -7.57 -6.38
N CYS A 90 -10.55 -8.71 -7.06
CA CYS A 90 -11.12 -9.91 -6.46
C CYS A 90 -10.25 -10.40 -5.28
N PHE A 91 -10.91 -10.94 -4.24
CA PHE A 91 -10.22 -11.46 -3.07
C PHE A 91 -9.57 -12.84 -3.31
N THR A 92 -10.12 -13.61 -4.26
CA THR A 92 -9.68 -14.97 -4.59
C THR A 92 -8.18 -15.01 -4.91
N PRO A 93 -7.41 -15.93 -4.29
CA PRO A 93 -6.01 -16.13 -4.65
C PRO A 93 -5.83 -16.38 -6.15
N HIS A 94 -4.74 -15.88 -6.73
CA HIS A 94 -4.40 -16.00 -8.16
C HIS A 94 -5.40 -15.37 -9.15
N CYS A 95 -6.52 -14.79 -8.70
CA CYS A 95 -7.43 -14.05 -9.57
C CYS A 95 -6.81 -12.69 -9.94
N LYS A 96 -6.65 -12.46 -11.25
CA LYS A 96 -6.11 -11.21 -11.81
C LYS A 96 -7.19 -10.16 -12.10
N THR A 97 -8.45 -10.41 -11.72
CA THR A 97 -9.52 -9.42 -11.93
C THR A 97 -9.28 -8.17 -11.11
N ARG A 98 -9.13 -7.05 -11.81
CA ARG A 98 -9.01 -5.69 -11.28
C ARG A 98 -9.99 -4.79 -12.02
N MET A 99 -10.61 -3.88 -11.30
CA MET A 99 -11.64 -2.98 -11.83
C MET A 99 -11.47 -1.59 -11.26
N HIS A 100 -11.70 -0.55 -12.06
CA HIS A 100 -11.89 0.79 -11.50
C HIS A 100 -13.11 0.80 -10.57
N THR A 101 -13.12 1.72 -9.60
CA THR A 101 -14.25 1.86 -8.66
C THR A 101 -15.59 2.04 -9.38
N HIS A 102 -15.64 2.85 -10.43
CA HIS A 102 -16.87 3.05 -11.21
C HIS A 102 -17.28 1.77 -11.98
N CYS A 103 -16.33 1.12 -12.65
CA CYS A 103 -16.56 -0.13 -13.38
C CYS A 103 -17.07 -1.24 -12.46
N PHE A 104 -16.47 -1.37 -11.27
CA PHE A 104 -16.91 -2.30 -10.23
C PHE A 104 -18.35 -1.99 -9.78
N ASN A 105 -18.64 -0.73 -9.40
CA ASN A 105 -19.96 -0.33 -8.95
C ASN A 105 -21.04 -0.54 -10.02
N HIS A 106 -20.73 -0.27 -11.29
CA HIS A 106 -21.64 -0.51 -12.40
C HIS A 106 -21.90 -2.01 -12.62
N TYR A 107 -20.82 -2.81 -12.67
CA TYR A 107 -20.90 -4.27 -12.86
C TYR A 107 -21.71 -4.94 -11.75
N ARG A 108 -21.49 -4.50 -10.49
CA ARG A 108 -22.10 -5.09 -9.29
C ARG A 108 -23.60 -4.80 -9.12
N ARG A 109 -24.18 -3.94 -9.96
CA ARG A 109 -25.65 -3.73 -10.00
C ARG A 109 -26.40 -4.91 -10.60
N ARG A 110 -25.73 -5.72 -11.43
CA ARG A 110 -26.33 -6.84 -12.15
C ARG A 110 -25.66 -8.19 -11.85
N ASN A 111 -24.45 -8.16 -11.31
CA ASN A 111 -23.65 -9.36 -11.07
C ASN A 111 -23.12 -9.35 -9.64
N ASN A 112 -23.23 -10.48 -8.95
CA ASN A 112 -22.70 -10.64 -7.60
C ASN A 112 -21.36 -11.38 -7.57
N ALA A 113 -21.00 -12.03 -8.67
CA ALA A 113 -19.83 -12.88 -8.79
C ALA A 113 -18.72 -12.24 -9.64
N CYS A 114 -17.49 -12.70 -9.45
CA CYS A 114 -16.35 -12.29 -10.26
C CYS A 114 -16.50 -12.72 -11.73
N PRO A 115 -16.21 -11.86 -12.72
CA PRO A 115 -16.29 -12.22 -14.14
C PRO A 115 -15.28 -13.30 -14.56
N SER A 116 -14.18 -13.47 -13.82
CA SER A 116 -13.11 -14.44 -14.15
C SER A 116 -13.22 -15.73 -13.35
N CYS A 117 -13.18 -15.66 -12.01
CA CYS A 117 -13.21 -16.85 -11.15
C CYS A 117 -14.61 -17.28 -10.70
N LYS A 118 -15.66 -16.51 -11.03
CA LYS A 118 -17.07 -16.77 -10.65
C LYS A 118 -17.35 -16.83 -9.14
N GLU A 119 -16.39 -16.44 -8.31
CA GLU A 119 -16.56 -16.34 -6.85
C GLU A 119 -17.58 -15.27 -6.47
N ASP A 120 -18.48 -15.58 -5.53
CA ASP A 120 -19.53 -14.64 -5.07
C ASP A 120 -18.97 -13.61 -4.05
N TRP A 121 -19.08 -12.33 -4.41
CA TRP A 121 -18.65 -11.21 -3.58
C TRP A 121 -19.71 -10.74 -2.57
N THR A 122 -20.96 -11.18 -2.72
CA THR A 122 -22.09 -10.82 -1.85
C THR A 122 -22.40 -11.85 -0.78
N ALA A 123 -21.89 -13.07 -0.93
CA ALA A 123 -22.03 -14.10 0.11
C ALA A 123 -21.41 -13.62 1.44
N GLY A 124 -22.26 -13.43 2.45
CA GLY A 124 -21.87 -12.96 3.79
C GLY A 124 -21.08 -11.64 3.75
N ASN A 125 -19.91 -11.63 4.40
CA ASN A 125 -19.04 -10.45 4.49
C ASN A 125 -17.94 -10.42 3.42
N ASN A 126 -18.07 -11.15 2.31
CA ASN A 126 -17.01 -11.23 1.31
C ASN A 126 -16.66 -9.89 0.64
N LEU A 127 -17.58 -8.92 0.67
CA LEU A 127 -17.33 -7.58 0.16
C LEU A 127 -16.16 -6.88 0.88
N THR A 128 -16.00 -7.08 2.18
CA THR A 128 -14.90 -6.45 2.94
C THR A 128 -13.55 -7.10 2.65
N LYS A 129 -13.55 -8.30 2.05
CA LYS A 129 -12.34 -9.03 1.68
C LYS A 129 -11.78 -8.61 0.32
N LEU A 130 -12.54 -7.84 -0.48
CA LEU A 130 -12.06 -7.36 -1.77
C LEU A 130 -10.76 -6.59 -1.62
N ARG A 131 -9.85 -6.81 -2.56
CA ARG A 131 -8.52 -6.21 -2.51
C ARG A 131 -8.62 -4.78 -3.03
N PRO A 132 -8.32 -3.75 -2.23
CA PRO A 132 -8.23 -2.41 -2.77
C PRO A 132 -7.07 -2.30 -3.78
N VAL A 133 -7.21 -1.38 -4.74
CA VAL A 133 -6.15 -0.96 -5.67
C VAL A 133 -5.96 0.55 -5.51
N GLY A 134 -4.71 1.02 -5.49
CA GLY A 134 -4.35 2.40 -5.20
C GLY A 134 -4.06 2.64 -3.72
N GLU A 135 -4.17 3.89 -3.25
CA GLU A 135 -3.73 4.27 -1.90
C GLU A 135 -4.37 3.44 -0.77
N ALA A 136 -5.59 2.96 -0.95
CA ALA A 136 -6.27 2.09 0.02
C ALA A 136 -5.61 0.71 0.20
N ALA A 137 -4.78 0.27 -0.76
CA ALA A 137 -4.03 -0.98 -0.69
C ALA A 137 -2.70 -0.86 0.08
N PHE A 138 -2.29 0.37 0.37
CA PHE A 138 -1.09 0.61 1.14
C PHE A 138 -1.27 0.13 2.59
N ARG A 139 -0.32 -0.66 3.08
CA ARG A 139 -0.19 -1.07 4.49
C ARG A 139 1.01 -0.38 5.10
N GLU A 140 0.85 0.07 6.34
CA GLU A 140 1.91 0.74 7.09
C GLU A 140 3.15 -0.17 7.23
N GLY A 141 4.34 0.44 7.14
CA GLY A 141 5.62 -0.30 7.14
C GLY A 141 6.11 -0.81 5.77
N GLN A 142 5.31 -0.74 4.69
CA GLN A 142 5.78 -1.14 3.34
C GLN A 142 6.95 -0.28 2.83
N ASP A 143 6.99 1.00 3.17
CA ASP A 143 8.06 1.93 2.76
C ASP A 143 9.42 1.55 3.39
N GLN A 144 9.43 0.78 4.48
CA GLN A 144 10.67 0.27 5.10
C GLN A 144 11.24 -0.93 4.35
N ARG A 145 10.40 -1.79 3.76
CA ARG A 145 10.85 -2.97 3.00
C ARG A 145 11.57 -2.61 1.71
N ARG A 146 11.22 -1.47 1.08
CA ARG A 146 12.00 -0.91 -0.03
C ARG A 146 13.43 -0.54 0.38
N ARG A 147 13.66 -0.16 1.65
CA ARG A 147 15.00 0.16 2.18
C ARG A 147 15.89 -1.07 2.21
N ALA A 148 15.39 -2.18 2.74
CA ALA A 148 16.14 -3.43 2.81
C ALA A 148 16.50 -3.96 1.42
N ARG A 149 15.55 -3.89 0.47
CA ARG A 149 15.77 -4.39 -0.89
C ARG A 149 16.77 -3.56 -1.70
N ARG A 150 16.83 -2.23 -1.52
CA ARG A 150 17.85 -1.40 -2.18
C ARG A 150 19.25 -1.63 -1.58
N ARG A 151 19.34 -1.70 -0.25
CA ARG A 151 20.60 -2.01 0.44
C ARG A 151 21.20 -3.34 -0.02
N SER A 152 20.38 -4.38 -0.18
CA SER A 152 20.84 -5.68 -0.69
C SER A 152 21.25 -5.68 -2.17
N THR A 153 20.83 -4.69 -2.97
CA THR A 153 21.27 -4.55 -4.37
C THR A 153 22.54 -3.70 -4.47
N GLU A 154 22.71 -2.73 -3.58
CA GLU A 154 23.93 -1.91 -3.44
C GLU A 154 25.11 -2.72 -2.88
N GLU A 155 24.87 -3.78 -2.09
CA GLU A 155 25.91 -4.68 -1.52
C GLU A 155 26.28 -5.85 -2.47
N GLN A 156 25.77 -5.87 -3.72
CA GLN A 156 25.98 -6.96 -4.69
C GLN A 156 26.67 -6.50 -5.98
N GLU A 157 27.03 -5.22 -6.12
CA GLU A 157 27.70 -4.65 -7.30
C GLU A 157 29.21 -4.34 -7.06
N ASP A 158 29.74 -4.71 -5.89
CA ASP A 158 31.08 -4.35 -5.41
C ASP A 158 31.95 -5.59 -5.06
N GLY A 159 31.80 -6.69 -5.79
CA GLY A 159 32.59 -7.90 -5.59
C GLY A 159 33.05 -8.59 -6.88
N GLU A 160 34.08 -8.05 -7.55
CA GLU A 160 34.96 -8.85 -8.42
C GLU A 160 36.44 -8.45 -8.22
N GLY A 161 37.28 -9.45 -7.94
CA GLY A 161 38.73 -9.45 -8.18
C GLY A 161 39.64 -9.52 -6.95
N ASP A 162 39.98 -10.73 -6.48
CA ASP A 162 41.30 -11.31 -6.82
C ASP A 162 41.32 -12.82 -6.50
N GLU A 163 41.78 -13.61 -7.47
CA GLU A 163 42.00 -15.05 -7.41
C GLU A 163 43.48 -15.31 -7.12
N GLU A 164 43.82 -16.16 -6.15
CA GLU A 164 44.99 -17.03 -6.26
C GLU A 164 44.64 -18.44 -5.72
N GLU A 165 44.76 -19.44 -6.61
CA GLU A 165 44.80 -20.89 -6.36
C GLU A 165 46.08 -21.23 -5.55
N ASP A 166 46.25 -22.33 -4.77
CA ASP A 166 46.06 -23.73 -5.14
C ASP A 166 46.29 -24.69 -3.92
N ALA A 167 45.62 -25.85 -3.98
CA ALA A 167 45.78 -27.21 -3.40
C ALA A 167 46.36 -27.54 -1.97
N GLU A 168 45.49 -28.07 -1.07
CA GLU A 168 45.30 -29.47 -0.56
C GLU A 168 46.52 -30.43 -0.30
N PRO A 169 46.43 -31.57 0.45
CA PRO A 169 45.37 -32.13 1.33
C PRO A 169 45.87 -32.83 2.65
N ASP A 170 44.90 -33.42 3.38
CA ASP A 170 44.92 -34.70 4.12
C ASP A 170 45.30 -34.76 5.62
N GLY A 171 44.49 -35.52 6.37
CA GLY A 171 44.59 -35.70 7.82
C GLY A 171 43.37 -36.36 8.45
N SER A 172 43.11 -37.60 8.02
CA SER A 172 42.33 -38.70 8.60
C SER A 172 41.68 -38.64 10.00
N GLN A 173 40.57 -39.39 10.06
CA GLN A 173 39.72 -39.83 11.17
C GLN A 173 40.48 -40.52 12.32
N GLU A 174 39.95 -40.46 13.56
CA GLU A 174 39.39 -41.61 14.32
C GLU A 174 39.11 -41.30 15.81
N GLN A 175 37.93 -41.77 16.28
CA GLN A 175 37.60 -42.38 17.60
C GLN A 175 37.76 -41.54 18.91
N GLU A 176 37.00 -41.68 20.00
CA GLU A 176 35.85 -42.50 20.46
C GLU A 176 35.39 -41.97 21.84
N GLN A 177 34.10 -42.17 22.18
CA GLN A 177 33.49 -42.44 23.53
C GLN A 177 33.72 -41.38 24.66
N ASP A 178 32.86 -41.10 25.64
CA ASP A 178 31.85 -41.81 26.44
C ASP A 178 31.05 -40.69 27.18
N GLY A 179 29.73 -40.71 27.30
CA GLY A 179 29.05 -41.27 28.49
C GLY A 179 27.81 -40.43 28.86
N GLY A 180 26.73 -41.09 29.29
CA GLY A 180 25.42 -40.49 29.67
C GLY A 180 25.47 -39.53 30.86
N VAL A 181 24.42 -38.79 31.22
CA VAL A 181 23.13 -39.27 31.75
C VAL A 181 22.08 -38.13 31.77
N LYS A 182 20.82 -38.55 31.60
CA LYS A 182 19.48 -37.97 31.91
C LYS A 182 19.38 -36.75 32.84
N GLU A 183 18.43 -35.84 32.54
CA GLU A 183 17.19 -35.58 33.33
C GLU A 183 16.36 -34.40 32.73
N GLU A 184 15.05 -34.59 32.56
CA GLU A 184 14.02 -33.52 32.46
C GLU A 184 13.28 -33.40 33.83
N PRO A 185 12.27 -32.52 33.97
CA PRO A 185 12.27 -31.09 34.30
C PRO A 185 11.72 -30.89 35.74
N PRO A 186 11.39 -29.66 36.25
CA PRO A 186 10.01 -29.17 36.07
C PRO A 186 9.74 -27.64 36.23
N SER A 187 8.52 -27.28 35.82
CA SER A 187 7.53 -26.38 36.48
C SER A 187 7.68 -24.85 36.48
N GLN A 188 6.63 -24.22 35.94
CA GLN A 188 6.10 -22.89 36.33
C GLN A 188 5.72 -22.84 37.82
N PRO A 189 5.53 -21.63 38.40
CA PRO A 189 4.15 -21.22 38.60
C PRO A 189 3.82 -19.74 38.34
N ASN A 190 2.51 -19.58 38.13
CA ASN A 190 1.68 -18.39 37.94
C ASN A 190 1.77 -17.35 39.08
N GLY A 191 1.52 -16.08 38.76
CA GLY A 191 1.39 -15.01 39.75
C GLY A 191 0.69 -13.74 39.26
N ARG A 192 -0.65 -13.74 39.33
CA ARG A 192 -1.59 -12.59 39.35
C ARG A 192 -0.98 -11.40 40.15
N GLY A 193 -1.18 -10.12 39.87
CA GLY A 193 -2.23 -9.38 39.19
C GLY A 193 -2.47 -8.08 39.99
N LYS A 194 -3.06 -7.03 39.39
CA LYS A 194 -4.02 -6.11 40.03
C LYS A 194 -4.34 -4.96 39.09
N GLY A 195 -5.63 -4.83 38.78
CA GLY A 195 -6.18 -3.67 38.09
C GLY A 195 -6.22 -2.42 38.97
N LYS A 196 -6.41 -1.28 38.32
CA LYS A 196 -6.94 -0.08 38.95
C LYS A 196 -7.83 0.65 37.94
N ARG A 197 -9.12 0.71 38.29
CA ARG A 197 -10.15 1.53 37.65
C ARG A 197 -10.07 2.98 38.18
N ARG A 198 -10.75 3.87 37.44
CA ARG A 198 -11.16 5.28 37.71
C ARG A 198 -10.26 6.30 37.00
N ALA A 199 -10.74 7.40 36.45
CA ALA A 199 -12.10 7.93 36.20
C ALA A 199 -11.94 9.04 35.13
N ALA A 200 -13.03 9.39 34.43
CA ALA A 200 -13.09 10.51 33.50
C ALA A 200 -12.91 11.86 34.21
N PRO A 201 -12.45 12.87 33.46
CA PRO A 201 -12.96 14.23 33.65
C PRO A 201 -13.49 14.82 32.34
N VAL A 202 -14.72 15.31 32.45
CA VAL A 202 -15.31 16.56 31.95
C VAL A 202 -14.97 17.09 30.55
N GLU A 203 -16.05 17.28 29.80
CA GLU A 203 -16.14 18.15 28.64
C GLU A 203 -15.99 19.63 29.04
N GLU A 204 -15.18 20.37 28.29
CA GLU A 204 -15.32 21.82 28.14
C GLU A 204 -15.94 22.05 26.76
N VAL A 205 -17.17 22.55 26.77
CA VAL A 205 -17.87 23.09 25.62
C VAL A 205 -17.62 24.60 25.61
N ASP A 206 -16.88 25.07 24.62
CA ASP A 206 -16.79 26.50 24.30
C ASP A 206 -18.08 26.90 23.59
N ASP A 207 -18.81 27.79 24.24
CA ASP A 207 -20.03 28.46 23.77
C ASP A 207 -19.59 29.73 23.03
N GLU A 208 -19.80 29.79 21.71
CA GLU A 208 -20.18 31.03 21.01
C GLU A 208 -20.61 30.70 19.56
N ASP A 209 -21.63 31.43 19.10
CA ASP A 209 -22.14 31.51 17.73
C ASP A 209 -23.17 30.45 17.25
N THR A 210 -24.37 30.50 17.84
CA THR A 210 -25.60 29.99 17.18
C THR A 210 -26.56 31.16 16.86
N PRO A 211 -26.75 31.54 15.59
CA PRO A 211 -27.79 32.51 15.21
C PRO A 211 -29.20 31.87 15.20
N PRO A 212 -30.26 32.67 15.44
CA PRO A 212 -31.60 32.16 15.74
C PRO A 212 -32.32 31.51 14.54
N PRO A 213 -33.29 30.61 14.79
CA PRO A 213 -34.01 29.91 13.72
C PRO A 213 -34.96 30.85 12.96
N ARG A 214 -34.79 30.89 11.63
CA ARG A 214 -35.64 31.64 10.71
C ARG A 214 -36.96 30.89 10.49
N THR A 215 -38.05 31.56 10.83
CA THR A 215 -39.45 31.12 10.70
C THR A 215 -39.81 30.56 9.32
N GLN A 216 -40.41 29.37 9.29
CA GLN A 216 -41.00 28.78 8.08
C GLN A 216 -42.27 29.57 7.66
N GLN A 217 -42.24 30.18 6.47
CA GLN A 217 -43.44 30.73 5.86
C GLN A 217 -44.35 29.60 5.34
N ARG A 218 -45.62 29.67 5.74
CA ARG A 218 -46.69 28.74 5.38
C ARG A 218 -46.94 28.80 3.87
N ARG A 219 -47.03 27.62 3.25
CA ARG A 219 -47.49 27.41 1.88
C ARG A 219 -48.94 27.89 1.73
N SER A 220 -49.18 28.86 0.85
CA SER A 220 -50.51 29.17 0.35
C SER A 220 -50.81 28.30 -0.88
N SER A 221 -51.74 27.37 -0.72
CA SER A 221 -52.46 26.68 -1.79
C SER A 221 -53.32 27.70 -2.55
N ARG A 222 -53.06 27.89 -3.85
CA ARG A 222 -54.02 28.52 -4.77
C ARG A 222 -54.66 27.42 -5.63
N ARG A 223 -55.95 27.19 -5.38
CA ARG A 223 -56.89 26.71 -6.39
C ARG A 223 -57.28 27.89 -7.27
N GLY A 224 -57.36 27.64 -8.58
CA GLY A 224 -57.84 28.53 -9.63
C GLY A 224 -57.74 27.75 -10.92
#